data_AF-A0A443RZY0-F1
#
_entry.id   AF-A0A443RZY0-F1
#
_cell.length_a   1.000
_cell.length_b   1.000
_cell.length_c   1.000
_cell.angle_alpha   90.00
_cell.angle_beta   90.00
_cell.angle_gamma   90.00
#
_symmetry.space_group_name_H-M   'P 1'
#
loop_
_entity.id
_entity.type
_entity.pdbx_description
1 polymer ?
#
loop_
_entity_poly.entity_id
_entity_poly.type
_entity_poly.pdbx_seq_one_letter_code
_entity_poly.pdbx_strand_id
1 'polypeptide(L)'
;FGIRELRREDEYIVCGVGEITIGNPEKVPIKSQVSQHVNSAVHKSNLKKPVQSRLDWNQQNHDTNKQREFNEKLLKWMIQCDFPLAKVQTEVFKVFIEDISVFKCPSESNLRKNYIPKLYNQKVEEILGEIGEEYLWVSVDETTDSRNHIVAAFIRMQNLIS
;
A
#
# COMPACT_ATOMS: atom_id res chain seq x y z
N PHE A 1 -6.76 10.16 34.84
CA PHE A 1 -5.48 9.99 34.10
C PHE A 1 -5.76 9.46 32.69
N GLY A 2 -5.92 10.36 31.73
CA GLY A 2 -5.43 10.19 30.37
C GLY A 2 -6.18 9.39 29.30
N ILE A 3 -7.44 8.97 29.44
CA ILE A 3 -8.20 8.25 28.39
C ILE A 3 -8.46 9.14 27.13
N ARG A 4 -8.03 10.41 27.13
CA ARG A 4 -8.32 11.40 26.07
C ARG A 4 -7.47 11.29 24.80
N GLU A 5 -6.51 10.36 24.75
CA GLU A 5 -5.58 10.24 23.63
C GLU A 5 -5.69 8.91 22.88
N LEU A 6 -6.57 8.01 23.31
CA LEU A 6 -6.89 6.79 22.57
C LEU A 6 -8.13 7.04 21.71
N ARG A 7 -8.03 6.74 20.42
CA ARG A 7 -9.15 6.82 19.49
C ARG A 7 -9.34 5.48 18.80
N ARG A 8 -10.59 5.18 18.44
CA ARG A 8 -10.92 4.00 17.63
C ARG A 8 -10.98 4.46 16.17
N GLU A 9 -10.15 3.86 15.34
CA GLU A 9 -10.18 4.02 13.89
C GLU A 9 -10.52 2.65 13.31
N ASP A 10 -11.71 2.53 12.74
CA ASP A 10 -12.30 1.29 12.22
C ASP A 10 -12.24 0.12 13.23
N GLU A 11 -11.52 -0.96 12.87
CA GLU A 11 -11.32 -2.17 13.67
C GLU A 11 -10.16 -2.05 14.67
N TYR A 12 -9.52 -0.90 14.83
CA TYR A 12 -8.29 -0.76 15.62
C TYR A 12 -8.36 0.35 16.67
N ILE A 13 -7.58 0.18 17.75
CA ILE A 13 -7.35 1.24 18.74
C ILE A 13 -5.99 1.86 18.49
N VAL A 14 -5.98 3.18 18.34
CA VAL A 14 -4.81 3.99 18.02
C VAL A 14 -4.57 4.99 19.16
N CYS A 15 -3.30 5.19 19.52
CA CYS A 15 -2.91 6.23 20.45
C CYS A 15 -2.44 7.49 19.69
N GLY A 16 -3.11 8.63 19.88
CA GLY A 16 -2.74 9.91 19.26
C GLY A 16 -1.47 10.57 19.81
N VAL A 17 -0.79 9.96 20.78
CA VAL A 17 0.53 10.42 21.28
C VAL A 17 1.70 9.58 20.77
N GLY A 18 1.44 8.33 20.38
CA GLY A 18 2.43 7.49 19.74
C GLY A 18 2.17 7.25 18.25
N GLU A 19 0.96 7.56 17.77
CA GLU A 19 0.35 7.11 16.51
C GLU A 19 0.70 5.66 16.13
N ILE A 20 0.70 4.81 17.17
CA ILE A 20 0.91 3.37 17.05
C ILE A 20 -0.46 2.70 17.19
N THR A 21 -0.75 1.79 16.26
CA THR A 21 -1.86 0.84 16.40
C THR A 21 -1.56 -0.08 17.58
N ILE A 22 -2.40 -0.03 18.62
CA ILE A 22 -2.22 -0.84 19.82
C ILE A 22 -2.68 -2.28 19.57
N GLY A 23 -3.77 -2.47 18.82
CA GLY A 23 -4.31 -3.79 18.49
C GLY A 23 -5.76 -3.75 18.00
N ASN A 24 -6.26 -4.91 17.54
CA ASN A 24 -7.65 -5.11 17.10
C ASN A 24 -8.50 -5.74 18.24
N PRO A 25 -9.65 -5.14 18.62
CA PRO A 25 -10.52 -5.65 19.68
C PRO A 25 -11.11 -7.03 19.47
N GLU A 26 -11.31 -7.40 18.22
CA GLU A 26 -12.00 -8.62 17.84
C GLU A 26 -11.06 -9.82 17.82
N LYS A 27 -9.74 -9.57 17.81
CA LYS A 27 -8.71 -10.62 17.69
C LYS A 27 -7.96 -10.92 18.99
N VAL A 28 -7.80 -9.97 19.92
CA VAL A 28 -6.99 -10.16 21.15
C VAL A 28 -7.52 -9.31 22.32
N PRO A 29 -7.42 -9.76 23.61
CA PRO A 29 -7.76 -8.92 24.76
C PRO A 29 -6.92 -7.64 24.85
N ILE A 30 -7.51 -6.52 24.43
CA ILE A 30 -6.89 -5.19 24.34
C ILE A 30 -6.36 -4.64 25.66
N LYS A 31 -7.02 -4.95 26.79
CA LYS A 31 -6.76 -4.24 28.06
C LYS A 31 -5.30 -4.37 28.51
N SER A 32 -4.68 -5.53 28.30
CA SER A 32 -3.27 -5.77 28.61
C SER A 32 -2.34 -5.01 27.66
N GLN A 33 -2.65 -4.98 26.36
CA GLN A 33 -1.85 -4.29 25.35
C GLN A 33 -1.90 -2.76 25.51
N VAL A 34 -3.07 -2.20 25.80
CA VAL A 34 -3.22 -0.77 26.12
C VAL A 34 -2.45 -0.43 27.38
N SER A 35 -2.56 -1.25 28.43
CA SER A 35 -1.80 -1.05 29.66
C SER A 35 -0.29 -1.09 29.41
N GLN A 36 0.19 -2.05 28.61
CA GLN A 36 1.60 -2.17 28.26
C GLN A 36 2.09 -0.98 27.43
N HIS A 37 1.29 -0.53 26.45
CA HIS A 37 1.60 0.63 25.61
C HIS A 37 1.68 1.92 26.44
N VAL A 38 0.63 2.25 27.21
CA VAL A 38 0.55 3.48 28.01
C VAL A 38 1.65 3.54 29.07
N ASN A 39 2.07 2.39 29.58
CA ASN A 39 3.15 2.31 30.55
C ASN A 39 4.56 2.31 29.93
N SER A 40 4.67 2.16 28.61
CA SER A 40 5.95 2.12 27.91
C SER A 40 6.73 3.43 28.06
N ALA A 41 8.06 3.32 28.06
CA ALA A 41 8.95 4.48 28.13
C ALA A 41 8.76 5.43 26.94
N VAL A 42 8.40 4.89 25.77
CA VAL A 42 8.14 5.64 24.53
C VAL A 42 6.87 6.51 24.67
N HIS A 43 5.78 5.94 25.17
CA HIS A 43 4.55 6.70 25.40
C HIS A 43 4.77 7.83 26.42
N LYS A 44 5.45 7.53 27.53
CA LYS A 44 5.76 8.51 28.59
C LYS A 44 6.72 9.60 28.15
N SER A 45 7.64 9.33 27.22
CA SER A 45 8.55 10.35 26.69
C SER A 45 7.85 11.26 25.67
N ASN A 46 6.97 10.72 24.84
CA ASN A 46 6.18 11.49 23.87
C ASN A 46 5.14 12.40 24.55
N LEU A 47 4.57 11.99 25.70
CA LEU A 47 3.70 12.85 26.52
C LEU A 47 4.37 14.13 27.01
N LYS A 48 5.70 14.10 27.18
CA LYS A 48 6.49 15.24 27.67
C LYS A 48 6.89 16.21 26.55
N LYS A 49 6.62 15.89 25.28
CA LYS A 49 6.99 16.73 24.14
C LYS A 49 6.01 17.91 23.98
N PRO A 50 6.51 19.12 23.67
CA PRO A 50 5.68 20.31 23.48
C PRO A 50 4.71 20.14 22.31
N VAL A 51 3.52 20.74 22.41
CA VAL A 51 2.40 20.57 21.46
C VAL A 51 2.79 20.95 20.02
N GLN A 52 3.68 21.93 19.81
CA GLN A 52 4.23 22.28 18.49
C GLN A 52 4.85 21.07 17.78
N SER A 53 5.65 20.27 18.49
CA SER A 53 6.32 19.09 17.90
C SER A 53 5.37 17.97 17.51
N ARG A 54 4.14 17.95 18.07
CA ARG A 54 3.07 17.02 17.66
C ARG A 54 2.34 17.51 16.41
N LEU A 55 2.12 18.82 16.28
CA LEU A 55 1.52 19.41 15.08
C LEU A 55 2.43 19.25 13.85
N ASP A 56 3.74 19.47 14.01
CA ASP A 56 4.73 19.30 12.93
C ASP A 56 4.82 17.84 12.46
N TRP A 57 4.71 16.88 13.40
CA TRP A 57 4.70 15.45 13.08
C TRP A 57 3.41 15.03 12.34
N ASN A 58 2.25 15.57 12.73
CA ASN A 58 0.98 15.31 12.04
C ASN A 58 1.00 15.84 10.60
N GLN A 59 1.58 17.03 10.38
CA GLN A 59 1.75 17.60 9.05
C GLN A 59 2.68 16.75 8.18
N GLN A 60 3.83 16.30 8.72
CA GLN A 60 4.76 15.41 8.00
C GLN A 60 4.12 14.06 7.62
N ASN A 61 3.27 13.49 8.47
CA ASN A 61 2.55 12.24 8.16
C ASN A 61 1.46 12.44 7.11
N HIS A 62 0.77 13.57 7.14
CA HIS A 62 -0.24 13.89 6.14
C HIS A 62 0.39 14.09 4.75
N ASP A 63 1.51 14.78 4.66
CA ASP A 63 2.21 14.99 3.38
C ASP A 63 2.83 13.70 2.84
N THR A 64 3.33 12.83 3.71
CA THR A 64 3.84 11.49 3.29
C THR A 64 2.70 10.57 2.83
N ASN A 65 1.51 10.64 3.43
CA ASN A 65 0.34 9.89 2.96
C ASN A 65 -0.11 10.37 1.59
N LYS A 66 -0.15 11.68 1.35
CA LYS A 66 -0.47 12.24 0.02
C LYS A 66 0.56 11.87 -1.04
N GLN A 67 1.85 11.88 -0.71
CA GLN A 67 2.90 11.41 -1.61
C GLN A 67 2.72 9.93 -1.98
N ARG A 68 2.33 9.08 -1.01
CA ARG A 68 2.05 7.66 -1.27
C ARG A 68 0.85 7.47 -2.19
N GLU A 69 -0.23 8.20 -1.95
CA GLU A 69 -1.43 8.20 -2.79
C GLU A 69 -1.10 8.65 -4.22
N PHE A 70 -0.29 9.71 -4.36
CA PHE A 70 0.21 10.17 -5.65
C PHE A 70 1.00 9.08 -6.38
N ASN A 71 1.95 8.42 -5.70
CA ASN A 71 2.75 7.34 -6.28
C ASN A 71 1.89 6.16 -6.75
N GLU A 72 0.84 5.80 -6.00
CA GLU A 72 -0.10 4.75 -6.38
C GLU A 72 -0.90 5.13 -7.63
N LYS A 73 -1.42 6.36 -7.69
CA LYS A 73 -2.15 6.88 -8.84
C LYS A 73 -1.27 6.95 -10.08
N LEU A 74 -0.05 7.44 -9.95
CA LEU A 74 0.92 7.53 -11.04
C LEU A 74 1.24 6.14 -11.60
N LEU A 75 1.54 5.15 -10.75
CA LEU A 75 1.84 3.79 -11.20
C LEU A 75 0.64 3.15 -11.93
N LYS A 76 -0.57 3.33 -11.40
CA LYS A 76 -1.80 2.82 -12.04
C LYS A 76 -1.98 3.42 -13.44
N TRP A 77 -1.83 4.74 -13.57
CA TRP A 77 -1.90 5.41 -14.87
C TRP A 77 -0.84 4.89 -15.84
N MET A 78 0.41 4.75 -15.38
CA MET A 78 1.49 4.24 -16.22
C MET A 78 1.18 2.84 -16.77
N ILE A 79 0.69 1.93 -15.93
CA ILE A 79 0.35 0.57 -16.37
C ILE A 79 -0.82 0.58 -17.35
N GLN A 80 -1.86 1.38 -17.08
CA GLN A 80 -3.03 1.49 -17.98
C GLN A 80 -2.69 2.10 -19.34
N CYS A 81 -1.63 2.90 -19.43
CA CYS A 81 -1.16 3.50 -20.67
C CYS A 81 0.03 2.77 -21.30
N ASP A 82 0.38 1.57 -20.83
CA ASP A 82 1.58 0.82 -21.25
C ASP A 82 2.88 1.66 -21.19
N PHE A 83 2.94 2.58 -20.23
CA PHE A 83 4.05 3.52 -20.09
C PHE A 83 5.24 2.87 -19.37
N PRO A 84 6.44 2.80 -20.00
CA PRO A 84 7.57 2.11 -19.41
C PRO A 84 8.08 2.76 -18.12
N LEU A 85 8.25 1.97 -17.06
CA LEU A 85 8.74 2.48 -15.77
C LEU A 85 10.13 3.14 -15.85
N ALA A 86 10.99 2.67 -16.74
CA ALA A 86 12.32 3.25 -16.94
C ALA A 86 12.27 4.74 -17.34
N LYS A 87 11.17 5.19 -17.98
CA LYS A 87 11.02 6.58 -18.43
C LYS A 87 10.81 7.56 -17.27
N VAL A 88 10.43 7.09 -16.10
CA VAL A 88 10.27 7.91 -14.88
C VAL A 88 11.59 8.52 -14.42
N GLN A 89 12.72 7.87 -14.74
CA GLN A 89 14.03 8.39 -14.36
C GLN A 89 14.54 9.51 -15.27
N THR A 90 13.88 9.75 -16.42
CA THR A 90 14.27 10.79 -17.36
C THR A 90 14.08 12.17 -16.72
N GLU A 91 15.08 13.04 -16.86
CA GLU A 91 15.04 14.38 -16.25
C GLU A 91 13.82 15.20 -16.71
N VAL A 92 13.52 15.16 -18.01
CA VAL A 92 12.35 15.83 -18.60
C VAL A 92 11.05 15.38 -17.94
N PHE A 93 10.91 14.07 -17.67
CA PHE A 93 9.71 13.53 -17.04
C PHE A 93 9.61 13.98 -15.57
N LYS A 94 10.72 13.91 -14.83
CA LYS A 94 10.75 14.33 -13.42
C LYS A 94 10.34 15.78 -13.28
N VAL A 95 10.99 16.68 -14.02
CA VAL A 95 10.71 18.12 -13.96
C VAL A 95 9.25 18.40 -14.30
N PHE A 96 8.73 17.78 -15.37
CA PHE A 96 7.34 17.96 -15.79
C PHE A 96 6.33 17.49 -14.72
N ILE A 97 6.55 16.31 -14.15
CA ILE A 97 5.64 15.73 -13.15
C ILE A 97 5.71 16.49 -11.83
N GLU A 98 6.90 16.90 -11.41
CA GLU A 98 7.09 17.66 -10.16
C GLU A 98 6.45 19.05 -10.24
N ASP A 99 6.52 19.70 -11.41
CA ASP A 99 5.87 21.00 -11.67
C ASP A 99 4.34 20.91 -11.59
N ILE A 100 3.75 19.86 -12.19
CA ILE A 100 2.29 19.70 -12.22
C ILE A 100 1.73 19.20 -10.88
N SER A 101 2.45 18.32 -10.19
CA SER A 101 1.89 17.59 -9.05
C SER A 101 2.26 18.18 -7.68
N VAL A 102 3.29 19.03 -7.60
CA VAL A 102 3.87 19.51 -6.33
C VAL A 102 4.46 18.38 -5.45
N PHE A 103 4.38 17.13 -5.92
CA PHE A 103 4.96 15.95 -5.29
C PHE A 103 6.27 15.59 -5.96
N LYS A 104 7.17 14.96 -5.20
CA LYS A 104 8.42 14.47 -5.77
C LYS A 104 8.15 13.30 -6.70
N CYS A 105 8.83 13.28 -7.84
CA CYS A 105 8.74 12.16 -8.75
C CYS A 105 9.34 10.92 -8.07
N PRO A 106 8.60 9.80 -7.95
CA PRO A 106 9.13 8.58 -7.36
C PRO A 106 10.24 8.01 -8.25
N SER A 107 11.21 7.33 -7.64
CA SER A 107 12.20 6.57 -8.42
C SER A 107 11.59 5.27 -8.93
N GLU A 108 12.11 4.77 -10.05
CA GLU A 108 11.70 3.48 -10.60
C GLU A 108 11.84 2.34 -9.57
N SER A 109 12.95 2.33 -8.81
CA SER A 109 13.14 1.33 -7.76
C SER A 109 12.09 1.44 -6.66
N ASN A 110 11.62 2.64 -6.35
CA ASN A 110 10.59 2.85 -5.33
C ASN A 110 9.24 2.30 -5.82
N LEU A 111 8.84 2.62 -7.06
CA LEU A 111 7.64 2.07 -7.71
C LEU A 111 7.68 0.54 -7.77
N ARG A 112 8.80 -0.02 -8.25
CA ARG A 112 9.00 -1.46 -8.43
C ARG A 112 8.92 -2.25 -7.13
N LYS A 113 9.54 -1.75 -6.05
CA LYS A 113 9.62 -2.49 -4.78
C LYS A 113 8.39 -2.31 -3.91
N ASN A 114 7.82 -1.11 -3.86
CA ASN A 114 6.84 -0.77 -2.82
C ASN A 114 5.39 -0.74 -3.33
N TYR A 115 5.17 -0.57 -4.64
CA TYR A 115 3.85 -0.32 -5.21
C TYR A 115 3.42 -1.38 -6.22
N ILE A 116 4.32 -1.87 -7.09
CA ILE A 116 3.98 -2.96 -8.03
C ILE A 116 3.45 -4.21 -7.29
N PRO A 117 4.10 -4.73 -6.24
CA PRO A 117 3.62 -5.95 -5.59
C PRO A 117 2.23 -5.78 -4.99
N LYS A 118 1.94 -4.59 -4.44
CA LYS A 118 0.63 -4.27 -3.87
C LYS A 118 -0.45 -4.25 -4.95
N LEU A 119 -0.19 -3.58 -6.07
CA LEU A 119 -1.14 -3.48 -7.16
C LEU A 119 -1.38 -4.85 -7.83
N TYR A 120 -0.31 -5.64 -7.99
CA TYR A 120 -0.41 -7.00 -8.51
C TYR A 120 -1.28 -7.87 -7.61
N ASN A 121 -1.00 -7.90 -6.30
CA ASN A 121 -1.78 -8.70 -5.35
C ASN A 121 -3.25 -8.25 -5.31
N GLN A 122 -3.52 -6.94 -5.31
CA GLN A 122 -4.88 -6.41 -5.39
C GLN A 122 -5.61 -6.91 -6.65
N LYS A 123 -4.93 -6.92 -7.80
CA LYS A 123 -5.55 -7.39 -9.05
C LYS A 123 -5.78 -8.90 -9.04
N VAL A 124 -4.85 -9.67 -8.45
CA VAL A 124 -5.02 -11.12 -8.25
C VAL A 124 -6.22 -11.38 -7.34
N GLU A 125 -6.33 -10.68 -6.22
CA GLU A 125 -7.47 -10.81 -5.30
C GLU A 125 -8.80 -10.42 -5.97
N GLU A 126 -8.83 -9.37 -6.79
CA GLU A 126 -10.00 -8.97 -7.58
C GLU A 126 -10.40 -10.07 -8.56
N ILE A 127 -9.45 -10.62 -9.33
CA ILE A 127 -9.69 -11.72 -10.27
C ILE A 127 -10.19 -12.97 -9.54
N LEU A 128 -9.58 -13.34 -8.41
CA LEU A 128 -10.01 -14.49 -7.61
C LEU A 128 -11.40 -14.27 -7.00
N GLY A 129 -11.71 -13.04 -6.56
CA GLY A 129 -13.02 -12.67 -6.06
C GLY A 129 -14.11 -12.77 -7.14
N GLU A 130 -13.79 -12.41 -8.39
CA GLU A 130 -14.69 -12.58 -9.53
C GLU A 130 -14.90 -14.05 -9.93
N ILE A 131 -13.89 -14.91 -9.74
CA ILE A 131 -13.97 -16.35 -10.06
C ILE A 131 -14.73 -17.13 -8.97
N GLY A 132 -14.62 -16.72 -7.70
CA GLY A 132 -15.24 -17.41 -6.56
C GLY A 132 -14.46 -18.67 -6.13
N GLU A 133 -15.14 -19.66 -5.57
CA GLU A 133 -14.54 -20.95 -5.15
C GLU A 133 -14.27 -21.91 -6.33
N GLU A 134 -14.55 -21.50 -7.55
CA GLU A 134 -14.32 -22.28 -8.75
C GLU A 134 -12.81 -22.41 -9.04
N TYR A 135 -12.34 -23.63 -9.29
CA TYR A 135 -10.93 -23.89 -9.55
C TYR A 135 -10.50 -23.30 -10.90
N LEU A 136 -9.64 -22.27 -10.88
CA LEU A 136 -8.96 -21.79 -12.08
C LEU A 136 -7.78 -22.70 -12.42
N TRP A 137 -7.95 -23.58 -13.40
CA TRP A 137 -6.83 -24.27 -14.04
C TRP A 137 -6.28 -23.41 -15.17
N VAL A 138 -5.00 -23.04 -15.06
CA VAL A 138 -4.25 -22.37 -16.12
C VAL A 138 -3.17 -23.33 -16.60
N SER A 139 -3.34 -23.91 -17.79
CA SER A 139 -2.24 -24.59 -18.47
C SER A 139 -1.50 -23.58 -19.35
N VAL A 140 -0.17 -23.57 -19.25
CA VAL A 140 0.70 -22.81 -20.13
C VAL A 140 1.35 -23.79 -21.09
N ASP A 141 1.02 -23.68 -22.37
CA ASP A 141 1.75 -24.37 -23.42
C ASP A 141 2.77 -23.39 -24.02
N GLU A 142 4.05 -23.60 -23.75
CA GLU A 142 5.14 -22.85 -24.39
C GLU A 142 5.43 -23.47 -25.76
N THR A 143 4.94 -22.82 -26.81
CA THR A 143 5.32 -23.14 -28.18
C THR A 143 6.28 -22.08 -28.71
N THR A 144 7.31 -22.53 -29.40
CA THR A 144 8.27 -21.62 -30.03
C THR A 144 7.85 -21.41 -31.48
N ASP A 145 7.60 -20.16 -31.88
CA ASP A 145 7.30 -19.86 -33.28
C ASP A 145 8.54 -20.09 -34.16
N SER A 146 8.36 -20.10 -35.48
CA SER A 146 9.46 -20.26 -36.45
C SER A 146 10.57 -19.20 -36.35
N ARG A 147 10.40 -18.17 -35.51
CA ARG A 147 11.32 -17.05 -35.27
C ARG A 147 11.89 -17.04 -33.85
N ASN A 148 11.71 -18.12 -33.10
CA ASN A 148 12.16 -18.26 -31.70
C ASN A 148 11.47 -17.34 -30.69
N HIS A 149 10.26 -16.84 -30.96
CA HIS A 149 9.46 -16.18 -29.94
C HIS A 149 8.69 -17.21 -29.12
N ILE A 150 8.62 -16.98 -27.82
CA ILE A 150 7.83 -17.80 -26.89
C ILE A 150 6.37 -17.38 -27.04
N VAL A 151 5.52 -18.31 -27.46
CA VAL A 151 4.07 -18.18 -27.47
C VAL A 151 3.52 -19.00 -26.30
N ALA A 152 2.84 -18.33 -25.37
CA ALA A 152 2.17 -18.97 -24.25
C ALA A 152 0.65 -18.99 -24.52
N ALA A 153 0.07 -20.18 -24.68
CA ALA A 153 -1.38 -20.35 -24.75
C ALA A 153 -1.97 -20.54 -23.35
N PHE A 154 -2.98 -19.74 -23.00
CA PHE A 154 -3.72 -19.85 -21.74
C PHE A 154 -5.08 -20.49 -22.00
N ILE A 155 -5.31 -21.70 -21.46
CA ILE A 155 -6.61 -22.37 -21.55
C ILE A 155 -7.32 -22.17 -20.21
N ARG A 156 -8.52 -21.56 -20.26
CA ARG A 156 -9.42 -21.42 -19.10
C ARG A 156 -10.42 -22.56 -19.11
N MET A 157 -10.33 -23.47 -18.14
CA MET A 157 -11.41 -24.42 -17.86
C MET A 157 -12.25 -23.88 -16.71
N GLN A 158 -13.54 -23.70 -16.95
CA GLN A 158 -14.53 -23.41 -15.91
C GLN A 158 -15.32 -24.69 -15.65
N ASN A 159 -15.55 -25.02 -14.38
CA ASN A 159 -16.49 -26.08 -14.03
C ASN A 159 -17.90 -25.57 -14.35
N LEU A 160 -18.56 -26.21 -15.31
CA LEU A 160 -19.99 -26.04 -15.56
C LEU A 160 -20.74 -26.88 -14.54
N ILE A 161 -20.84 -26.44 -13.29
CA ILE A 161 -21.79 -27.02 -12.35
C ILE A 161 -22.84 -25.94 -12.08
N SER A 162 -23.96 -26.04 -12.80
CA SER A 162 -25.18 -25.25 -12.58
C SER A 162 -26.00 -25.80 -11.42
#